data_AF-A0A7R7EGT1-F1
#
_entry.id   AF-A0A7R7EGT1-F1
#
_cell.length_a   1.000
_cell.length_b   1.000
_cell.length_c   1.000
_cell.angle_alpha   90.00
_cell.angle_beta   90.00
_cell.angle_gamma   90.00
#
_symmetry.space_group_name_H-M   'P 1'
#
loop_
_entity.id
_entity.type
_entity.pdbx_description
1 polymer ?
#
loop_
_entity_poly.entity_id
_entity_poly.type
_entity_poly.pdbx_seq_one_letter_code
_entity_poly.pdbx_strand_id
1 'polypeptide(L)'
;MEDTKGKFPKPLCSKNQGYVLITACNTPFPFSFLCKQSQGTINAMNEFFKTSGMKKKGVITITNTFGKKCVSKAVLNKIKKISNSL
;
A
#
# COMPACT_ATOMS: atom_id res chain seq x y z
N MET A 1 -5.59 33.71 13.37
CA MET A 1 -5.73 32.30 12.94
C MET A 1 -4.41 31.57 13.21
N GLU A 2 -4.00 31.51 14.49
CA GLU A 2 -2.66 31.07 14.93
C GLU A 2 -2.69 29.78 15.77
N ASP A 3 -3.87 29.19 16.00
CA ASP A 3 -4.12 28.10 16.96
C ASP A 3 -3.87 26.67 16.46
N THR A 4 -2.94 26.49 15.53
CA THR A 4 -2.63 25.14 14.97
C THR A 4 -1.14 24.78 15.06
N LYS A 5 -0.27 25.68 15.49
CA LYS A 5 1.16 25.39 15.71
C LYS A 5 1.32 24.33 16.81
N GLY A 6 1.67 23.10 16.40
CA GLY A 6 1.97 21.98 17.32
C GLY A 6 0.85 20.96 17.52
N LYS A 7 -0.37 21.20 17.00
CA LYS A 7 -1.50 20.25 17.13
C LYS A 7 -1.47 19.11 16.11
N PHE A 8 -0.80 19.30 14.97
CA PHE A 8 -0.67 18.28 13.93
C PHE A 8 0.77 17.79 13.79
N PRO A 9 0.98 16.49 13.57
CA PRO A 9 2.30 15.93 13.32
C PRO A 9 2.92 16.60 12.10
N LYS A 10 4.18 17.05 12.23
CA LYS A 10 4.95 17.58 11.12
C LYS A 10 5.48 16.41 10.29
N PRO A 11 5.26 16.37 8.97
CA PRO A 11 5.84 15.35 8.11
C PRO A 11 7.37 15.46 8.13
N LEU A 12 8.04 14.34 8.38
CA LEU A 12 9.50 14.26 8.43
C LEU A 12 10.11 13.79 7.09
N CYS A 13 9.33 13.13 6.24
CA CYS A 13 9.77 12.66 4.93
C CYS A 13 9.48 13.68 3.83
N SER A 14 10.27 13.62 2.75
CA SER A 14 10.07 14.48 1.58
C SER A 14 8.88 14.03 0.73
N LYS A 15 8.18 14.99 0.14
CA LYS A 15 7.13 14.77 -0.89
C LYS A 15 7.65 14.10 -2.16
N ASN A 16 8.97 14.15 -2.40
CA ASN A 16 9.62 13.47 -3.52
C ASN A 16 9.86 11.99 -3.23
N GLN A 17 9.76 11.56 -1.97
CA GLN A 17 9.94 10.16 -1.59
C GLN A 17 8.65 9.39 -1.86
N GLY A 18 8.72 8.47 -2.82
CA GLY A 18 7.62 7.59 -3.18
C GLY A 18 7.57 6.32 -2.34
N TYR A 19 6.40 5.69 -2.21
CA TYR A 19 6.29 4.32 -1.68
C TYR A 19 5.38 3.44 -2.54
N VAL A 20 5.66 2.14 -2.51
CA VAL A 20 4.81 1.08 -3.06
C VAL A 20 4.44 0.15 -1.92
N LEU A 21 3.14 -0.10 -1.74
CA LEU A 21 2.68 -1.05 -0.74
C LEU A 21 2.44 -2.42 -1.38
N ILE A 22 3.11 -3.45 -0.88
CA ILE A 22 2.94 -4.83 -1.33
C ILE A 22 2.42 -5.64 -0.15
N THR A 23 1.28 -6.30 -0.31
CA THR A 23 0.67 -7.11 0.73
C THR A 23 0.24 -8.45 0.15
N ALA A 24 0.46 -9.51 0.93
CA ALA A 24 0.00 -10.86 0.63
C ALA A 24 -1.04 -11.29 1.67
N CYS A 25 -2.12 -11.94 1.24
CA CYS A 25 -3.10 -12.53 2.13
C CYS A 25 -3.48 -13.94 1.68
N ASN A 26 -3.71 -14.82 2.66
CA ASN A 26 -4.03 -16.22 2.42
C ASN A 26 -5.48 -16.41 1.97
N THR A 27 -6.37 -15.49 2.31
CA THR A 27 -7.80 -15.63 2.04
C THR A 27 -8.09 -15.68 0.54
N PRO A 28 -8.79 -16.72 0.05
CA PRO A 28 -9.09 -16.85 -1.36
C PRO A 28 -10.07 -15.79 -1.86
N PHE A 29 -10.06 -15.53 -3.17
CA PHE A 29 -11.11 -14.76 -3.83
C PHE A 29 -12.38 -15.63 -3.94
N PRO A 30 -13.61 -15.11 -3.73
CA PRO A 30 -13.98 -13.70 -3.55
C PRO A 30 -13.98 -13.18 -2.10
N PHE A 31 -13.82 -14.06 -1.09
CA PHE A 31 -13.88 -13.66 0.33
C PHE A 31 -12.85 -12.60 0.73
N SER A 32 -11.66 -12.63 0.14
CA SER A 32 -10.64 -11.58 0.35
C SER A 32 -11.12 -10.17 -0.06
N PHE A 33 -11.95 -10.07 -1.11
CA PHE A 33 -12.54 -8.81 -1.56
C PHE A 33 -13.79 -8.47 -0.76
N LEU A 34 -14.70 -9.43 -0.57
CA LEU A 34 -15.98 -9.23 0.11
C LEU A 34 -15.79 -8.86 1.59
N CYS A 35 -14.85 -9.51 2.28
CA CYS A 35 -14.52 -9.24 3.68
C CYS A 35 -13.50 -8.10 3.85
N LYS A 36 -13.12 -7.41 2.76
CA LYS A 36 -12.17 -6.27 2.77
C LYS A 36 -10.87 -6.53 3.53
N GLN A 37 -10.37 -7.77 3.54
CA GLN A 37 -9.36 -8.18 4.53
C GLN A 37 -8.06 -7.36 4.47
N SER A 38 -7.58 -7.01 3.29
CA SER A 38 -6.37 -6.18 3.15
C SER A 38 -6.67 -4.68 3.15
N GLN A 39 -7.94 -4.27 3.05
CA GLN A 39 -8.30 -2.85 2.85
C GLN A 39 -8.00 -2.00 4.08
N GLY A 40 -8.25 -2.53 5.29
CA GLY A 40 -7.94 -1.84 6.54
C GLY A 40 -6.43 -1.53 6.64
N THR A 41 -5.59 -2.54 6.43
CA THR A 41 -4.13 -2.39 6.41
C THR A 41 -3.67 -1.41 5.33
N ILE A 42 -4.23 -1.50 4.11
CA ILE A 42 -3.90 -0.58 3.01
C ILE A 42 -4.26 0.86 3.39
N ASN A 43 -5.42 1.08 4.01
CA ASN A 43 -5.87 2.41 4.41
C ASN A 43 -5.00 2.99 5.52
N ALA A 44 -4.73 2.21 6.58
CA ALA A 44 -3.87 2.62 7.67
C ALA A 44 -2.45 2.96 7.19
N MET A 45 -1.88 2.13 6.31
CA MET A 45 -0.57 2.41 5.72
C MET A 45 -0.58 3.65 4.83
N ASN A 46 -1.63 3.84 4.02
CA ASN A 46 -1.75 5.04 3.19
C ASN A 46 -1.80 6.31 4.05
N GLU A 47 -2.53 6.26 5.17
CA GLU A 47 -2.64 7.37 6.11
C GLU A 47 -1.30 7.65 6.81
N PHE A 48 -0.61 6.60 7.27
CA PHE A 48 0.72 6.71 7.85
C PHE A 48 1.70 7.39 6.90
N PHE A 49 1.82 6.89 5.67
CA PHE A 49 2.75 7.46 4.68
C PHE A 49 2.34 8.85 4.20
N LYS A 50 1.03 9.15 4.14
CA LYS A 50 0.54 10.48 3.83
C LYS A 50 0.92 11.47 4.94
N THR A 51 0.77 11.06 6.20
CA THR A 51 1.12 11.86 7.39
C THR A 51 2.63 12.06 7.49
N SER A 52 3.44 11.06 7.09
CA SER A 52 4.90 11.21 7.05
C SER A 52 5.38 12.14 5.94
N GLY A 53 4.55 12.44 4.93
CA GLY A 53 4.86 13.35 3.82
C GLY A 53 5.21 12.66 2.51
N MET A 54 5.09 11.34 2.42
CA MET A 54 5.47 10.55 1.25
C MET A 54 4.36 10.45 0.20
N LYS A 55 4.75 10.24 -1.07
CA LYS A 55 3.80 10.08 -2.19
C LYS A 55 3.56 8.62 -2.53
N LYS A 56 2.30 8.22 -2.63
CA LYS A 56 1.91 6.88 -3.06
C LYS A 56 2.23 6.66 -4.54
N LYS A 57 2.98 5.61 -4.87
CA LYS A 57 3.33 5.21 -6.25
C LYS A 57 2.52 3.99 -6.72
N GLY A 58 2.13 3.09 -5.82
CA GLY A 58 1.31 1.94 -6.18
C GLY A 58 0.91 1.05 -5.01
N VAL A 59 -0.02 0.13 -5.26
CA VAL A 59 -0.41 -0.95 -4.32
C VAL A 59 -0.54 -2.27 -5.07
N ILE A 60 0.02 -3.32 -4.50
CA ILE A 60 -0.02 -4.67 -5.02
C ILE A 60 -0.54 -5.60 -3.92
N THR A 61 -1.74 -6.14 -4.13
CA THR A 61 -2.35 -7.11 -3.24
C THR A 61 -2.29 -8.49 -3.90
N ILE A 62 -1.67 -9.45 -3.22
CA ILE A 62 -1.58 -10.84 -3.65
C ILE A 62 -2.53 -11.64 -2.76
N THR A 63 -3.61 -12.16 -3.35
CA THR A 63 -4.59 -12.98 -2.62
C THR A 63 -4.35 -14.47 -2.84
N ASN A 64 -4.91 -15.31 -1.96
CA ASN A 64 -4.83 -16.76 -2.04
C ASN A 64 -3.38 -17.27 -2.15
N THR A 65 -2.50 -16.83 -1.24
CA THR A 65 -1.08 -17.25 -1.23
C THR A 65 -0.85 -18.62 -0.60
N PHE A 66 -1.84 -19.16 0.10
CA PHE A 66 -1.73 -20.48 0.73
C PHE A 66 -1.45 -21.56 -0.33
N GLY A 67 -0.34 -22.28 -0.17
CA GLY A 67 0.09 -23.34 -1.08
C GLY A 67 0.69 -22.89 -2.41
N LYS A 68 0.79 -21.59 -2.70
CA LYS A 68 1.42 -21.09 -3.94
C LYS A 68 2.91 -20.83 -3.74
N LYS A 69 3.76 -21.61 -4.43
CA LYS A 69 5.22 -21.42 -4.44
C LYS A 69 5.69 -20.26 -5.33
N CYS A 70 4.86 -19.84 -6.29
CA CYS A 70 5.23 -18.82 -7.27
C CYS A 70 4.19 -17.71 -7.39
N VAL A 71 4.69 -16.50 -7.65
CA VAL A 71 3.85 -15.33 -7.93
C VAL A 71 3.32 -15.44 -9.36
N SER A 72 2.02 -15.16 -9.55
CA SER A 72 1.42 -15.21 -10.89
C SER A 72 2.09 -14.21 -11.85
N LYS A 73 2.16 -14.57 -13.14
CA LYS A 73 2.69 -13.68 -14.20
C LYS A 73 1.99 -12.32 -14.23
N ALA A 74 0.68 -12.28 -13.95
CA ALA A 74 -0.09 -11.04 -13.88
C ALA A 74 0.41 -10.09 -12.78
N VAL A 75 0.67 -10.62 -11.58
CA VAL A 75 1.25 -9.83 -10.48
C VAL A 75 2.67 -9.38 -10.80
N LEU A 76 3.49 -10.26 -11.40
CA LEU A 76 4.85 -9.90 -11.84
C LEU A 76 4.83 -8.75 -12.87
N ASN A 77 3.92 -8.79 -13.84
CA ASN A 77 3.76 -7.71 -14.82
C ASN A 77 3.33 -6.39 -14.16
N LYS A 78 2.45 -6.46 -13.14
CA LYS A 78 2.06 -5.30 -12.35
C LYS A 78 3.23 -4.71 -11.55
N ILE A 79 4.05 -5.57 -10.93
CA ILE A 79 5.29 -5.18 -10.24
C ILE A 79 6.23 -4.48 -11.23
N LYS A 80 6.51 -5.09 -12.38
CA LYS A 80 7.36 -4.50 -13.43
C LYS A 80 6.87 -3.14 -13.88
N LYS A 81 5.56 -3.00 -14.13
CA LYS A 81 4.95 -1.73 -14.54
C LYS A 81 5.15 -0.64 -13.49
N ILE A 82 4.97 -0.96 -12.20
CA ILE A 82 5.19 -0.01 -11.11
C ILE A 82 6.68 0.33 -10.98
N SER A 83 7.56 -0.68 -11.07
CA SER A 83 9.01 -0.50 -11.00
C SER A 83 9.53 0.47 -12.07
N ASN A 84 9.01 0.37 -13.30
CA ASN A 84 9.40 1.27 -14.39
C ASN A 84 8.86 2.71 -14.23
N SER A 85 7.93 2.93 -13.31
CA SER A 85 7.30 4.23 -13.04
C SER A 85 7.80 4.91 -11.76
N LEU A 86 8.69 4.23 -11.01
CA LEU A 86 9.22 4.73 -9.74
C LEU A 86 10.21 5.86 -9.97
#